data_AF-A0A7C6WIE1-F1
#
_entry.id   AF-A0A7C6WIE1-F1
#
_cell.length_a   1.000
_cell.length_b   1.000
_cell.length_c   1.000
_cell.angle_alpha   90.00
_cell.angle_beta   90.00
_cell.angle_gamma   90.00
#
_symmetry.space_group_name_H-M   'P 1'
#
loop_
_entity.id
_entity.type
_entity.pdbx_description
1 polymer ?
#
loop_
_entity_poly.entity_id
_entity_poly.type
_entity_poly.pdbx_seq_one_letter_code
_entity_poly.pdbx_strand_id
1 'polypeptide(L)' 'MARGRVTIDQERCKGCNLCVTVCPVKILFLDETKTNQRGYHPA' A
#
# COMPACT_ATOMS: atom_id res chain seq x y z
N MET A 1 -2.85 -24.36 -5.41
CA MET A 1 -2.17 -23.98 -4.15
C MET A 1 -2.48 -22.52 -3.82
N ALA A 2 -2.87 -22.20 -2.59
CA ALA A 2 -3.15 -20.82 -2.18
C ALA A 2 -1.84 -20.09 -1.83
N ARG A 3 -1.64 -18.88 -2.37
CA ARG A 3 -0.40 -18.09 -2.21
C ARG A 3 -0.46 -17.09 -1.03
N GLY A 4 -1.33 -17.34 -0.05
CA GLY A 4 -1.61 -16.41 1.06
C GLY A 4 -2.48 -15.21 0.64
N ARG A 5 -2.96 -14.44 1.63
CA ARG A 5 -3.73 -13.21 1.43
C ARG A 5 -2.92 -12.03 1.95
N VAL A 6 -2.65 -11.05 1.09
CA VAL A 6 -2.02 -9.79 1.48
C VAL A 6 -3.11 -8.83 1.98
N THR A 7 -2.86 -8.20 3.12
CA THR A 7 -3.69 -7.12 3.66
C THR A 7 -2.78 -5.95 4.00
N ILE A 8 -3.25 -4.72 3.76
CA ILE A 8 -2.53 -3.48 4.08
C ILE A 8 -3.26 -2.84 5.25
N ASP A 9 -2.54 -2.64 6.35
CA ASP A 9 -3.00 -1.81 7.46
C ASP A 9 -2.73 -0.34 7.12
N GLN A 10 -3.78 0.42 6.84
CA GLN A 10 -3.68 1.81 6.39
C GLN A 10 -3.11 2.75 7.47
N GLU A 11 -3.33 2.48 8.75
CA GLU A 11 -2.79 3.29 9.85
C GLU A 11 -1.28 3.11 10.01
N ARG A 12 -0.74 2.02 9.48
CA ARG A 12 0.71 1.74 9.44
C ARG A 12 1.34 2.04 8.09
N CYS A 13 0.54 2.22 7.05
CA CYS A 13 1.00 2.55 5.71
C CYS A 13 1.63 3.94 5.70
N LYS A 14 2.83 4.06 5.12
CA LYS A 14 3.54 5.34 4.96
C LYS A 14 3.36 5.99 3.60
N GLY A 15 2.64 5.34 2.68
CA GLY A 15 2.52 5.80 1.29
C GLY A 15 3.83 5.77 0.49
N CYS A 16 4.81 4.92 0.86
CA CYS A 16 6.16 4.95 0.29
C CYS A 16 6.34 4.31 -1.09
N ASN A 17 5.27 3.85 -1.73
CA ASN A 17 5.24 3.21 -3.06
C ASN A 17 6.04 1.89 -3.24
N LEU A 18 6.86 1.47 -2.28
CA LEU A 18 7.74 0.28 -2.44
C LEU A 18 6.97 -1.02 -2.74
N CYS A 19 5.82 -1.22 -2.09
CA CYS A 19 5.00 -2.42 -2.30
C CYS A 19 4.39 -2.47 -3.71
N VAL A 20 4.06 -1.33 -4.29
CA VAL A 20 3.54 -1.21 -5.66
C VAL A 20 4.63 -1.56 -6.65
N THR A 21 5.83 -0.96 -6.49
CA THR A 21 6.96 -1.18 -7.40
C THR A 21 7.42 -2.63 -7.44
N VAL A 22 7.47 -3.30 -6.28
CA VAL A 22 7.98 -4.68 -6.19
C VAL A 22 6.93 -5.74 -6.53
N CYS A 23 5.65 -5.37 -6.66
CA CYS A 23 4.57 -6.33 -6.86
C CYS A 23 4.73 -7.06 -8.21
N PRO A 24 5.00 -8.38 -8.24
CA PRO A 24 5.27 -9.11 -9.48
C PRO A 24 4.03 -9.21 -10.38
N VAL A 25 2.84 -9.19 -9.79
CA VAL A 25 1.56 -9.26 -10.48
C VAL A 25 0.95 -7.88 -10.76
N LYS A 26 1.59 -6.79 -10.29
CA LYS A 26 1.20 -5.40 -10.55
C LYS A 26 -0.27 -5.07 -10.23
N ILE A 27 -0.76 -5.53 -9.07
CA ILE A 27 -2.17 -5.35 -8.64
C ILE A 27 -2.37 -4.28 -7.56
N LEU A 28 -1.29 -3.67 -7.07
CA LEU A 28 -1.33 -2.67 -6.01
C LEU A 28 -1.17 -1.27 -6.61
N PHE A 29 -1.80 -0.28 -5.96
CA PHE A 29 -1.67 1.14 -6.28
C PHE A 29 -1.76 1.96 -4.98
N LEU A 30 -1.24 3.19 -5.00
CA LEU A 30 -1.42 4.14 -3.91
C LEU A 30 -2.76 4.87 -4.07
N ASP A 31 -3.43 5.13 -2.95
CA ASP A 31 -4.62 5.99 -2.92
C ASP A 31 -4.16 7.43 -2.67
N GLU A 32 -4.12 8.23 -3.73
CA GLU A 32 -3.69 9.64 -3.71
C GLU A 32 -4.70 10.57 -3.00
N THR A 33 -5.89 10.08 -2.68
CA THR A 33 -6.98 10.89 -2.11
C THR A 33 -7.10 10.77 -0.60
N LYS A 34 -6.34 9.85 0.01
CA LYS A 34 -6.47 9.51 1.42
C LYS A 34 -5.16 9.60 2.16
N THR A 35 -5.28 10.02 3.41
CA THR A 35 -4.20 10.10 4.38
C THR A 35 -4.68 9.43 5.67
N ASN A 36 -3.79 8.72 6.35
CA ASN A 36 -4.11 8.09 7.64
C ASN A 36 -4.04 9.10 8.81
N GLN A 37 -4.35 8.64 10.03
CA GLN A 37 -4.40 9.52 11.21
C GLN A 37 -3.05 10.19 11.55
N ARG A 38 -1.95 9.67 11.00
CA ARG A 38 -0.60 10.20 11.21
C ARG A 38 -0.19 11.24 10.17
N GLY A 39 -1.04 11.53 9.18
CA GLY A 39 -0.72 12.53 8.16
C GLY A 39 0.19 12.01 7.05
N TYR A 40 0.38 10.70 6.90
CA TYR A 40 1.17 10.16 5.79
C TYR A 40 0.47 10.37 4.46
N HIS A 41 0.94 11.37 3.71
CA HIS A 41 0.56 11.58 2.32
C HIS A 41 1.39 10.65 1.42
N PRO A 42 0.78 10.03 0.40
CA PRO A 42 1.52 9.35 -0.64
C PRO A 42 2.57 10.28 -1.26
N ALA A 43 3.80 9.77 -1.43
CA ALA A 43 4.91 10.50 -2.05
C ALA A 43 4.75 10.61 -3.57
#